data_AF-A0A1F5N7H9-F1
#
_entry.id   AF-A0A1F5N7H9-F1
#
_cell.length_a   1.000
_cell.length_b   1.000
_cell.length_c   1.000
_cell.angle_alpha   90.00
_cell.angle_beta   90.00
_cell.angle_gamma   90.00
#
_symmetry.space_group_name_H-M   'P 1'
#
loop_
_entity.id
_entity.type
_entity.pdbx_description
1 polymer ?
#
loop_
_entity_poly.entity_id
_entity_poly.type
_entity_poly.pdbx_seq_one_letter_code
_entity_poly.pdbx_strand_id
1 'polypeptide(L)'
;MVKNRITILLVPLLLMPSFASATLLQSNNLTHLGSFKVPYVSDAYYGFDYSGTALSYNPTNNSLFMVGHPWYQKVGEISIPEIGGQATVIQSLTDALEGKMGLISDPGANVQLGGTFPWGDKLIISAYVYYDGNGTTVLSHFIRPKDLSVTGQVQGPFRVGSPLGAGFYAGPMASIPSNWQAALGGPMITGQCCLPIIGRTSLGPAAFSFDPDNISDTGAKPLVYYPLTNPTLGDGDPTTQDYSLADTAKYMVMPEGSDSVLFFGKHGAGDYCYGYGTSDPALHGTFAEDGNRYCYDPTGSSKGIHTYPYSVQVWAYDANELAKVVRGEKQPWEVLPYSTWTIPGLSSIEPLGLAYDSASQKLYLSMFAADYTYPKIEVFQINSLTPTPPPPPTPIKGDINLDHIVNSIDYSILNSDWFTTNSRSDLNSDGLVNAIDYSMLNANWFRTW
;
A
#
# COMPACT_ATOMS: atom_id res chain seq x y z
N MET A 1 27.32 4.45 -67.38
CA MET A 1 27.01 3.54 -66.26
C MET A 1 27.39 4.21 -64.96
N VAL A 2 26.41 4.82 -64.28
CA VAL A 2 26.62 5.46 -62.97
C VAL A 2 26.44 4.39 -61.90
N LYS A 3 27.50 4.10 -61.12
CA LYS A 3 27.44 3.17 -59.98
C LYS A 3 26.89 3.92 -58.76
N ASN A 4 25.61 3.70 -58.44
CA ASN A 4 25.05 4.07 -57.14
C ASN A 4 25.73 3.24 -56.05
N ARG A 5 26.46 3.89 -55.15
CA ARG A 5 26.87 3.31 -53.87
C ARG A 5 25.78 3.62 -52.85
N ILE A 6 25.03 2.60 -52.46
CA ILE A 6 24.10 2.66 -51.33
C ILE A 6 24.94 2.51 -50.06
N THR A 7 25.01 3.56 -49.26
CA THR A 7 25.57 3.50 -47.90
C THR A 7 24.48 2.96 -46.98
N ILE A 8 24.64 1.72 -46.52
CA ILE A 8 23.76 1.12 -45.50
C ILE A 8 24.18 1.71 -44.15
N LEU A 9 23.34 2.55 -43.54
CA LEU A 9 23.45 2.90 -42.12
C LEU A 9 23.04 1.66 -41.31
N LEU A 10 24.00 1.03 -40.63
CA LEU A 10 23.69 0.14 -39.52
C LEU A 10 23.20 1.00 -38.36
N VAL A 11 21.89 0.99 -38.10
CA VAL A 11 21.35 1.37 -36.80
C VAL A 11 21.61 0.19 -35.87
N PRO A 12 22.38 0.33 -34.77
CA PRO A 12 22.50 -0.73 -33.80
C PRO A 12 21.12 -0.89 -33.15
N LEU A 13 20.42 -1.98 -33.49
CA LEU A 13 19.25 -2.40 -32.76
C LEU A 13 19.75 -2.81 -31.37
N LEU A 14 19.65 -1.91 -30.39
CA LEU A 14 19.77 -2.27 -28.99
C LEU A 14 18.65 -3.26 -28.70
N LEU A 15 18.98 -4.55 -28.75
CA LEU A 15 18.21 -5.59 -28.08
C LEU A 15 18.20 -5.21 -26.60
N MET A 16 17.11 -4.55 -26.17
CA MET A 16 16.79 -4.48 -24.76
C MET A 16 16.72 -5.93 -24.27
N PRO A 17 17.38 -6.28 -23.14
CA PRO A 17 17.20 -7.60 -22.57
C PRO A 17 15.69 -7.80 -22.38
N SER A 18 15.13 -8.82 -23.04
CA SER A 18 13.78 -9.26 -22.70
C SER A 18 13.88 -9.74 -21.26
N PHE A 19 13.34 -8.95 -20.33
CA PHE A 19 13.14 -9.40 -18.97
C PHE A 19 12.31 -10.67 -19.07
N ALA A 20 12.83 -11.81 -18.63
CA ALA A 20 11.97 -12.93 -18.32
C ALA A 20 10.99 -12.38 -17.27
N SER A 21 9.71 -12.24 -17.64
CA SER A 21 8.67 -11.74 -16.73
C SER A 21 8.72 -12.61 -15.48
N ALA A 22 8.96 -11.96 -14.33
CA ALA A 22 8.92 -12.64 -13.06
C ALA A 22 7.46 -12.85 -12.65
N THR A 23 7.25 -13.66 -11.62
CA THR A 23 5.91 -14.10 -11.23
C THR A 23 5.12 -12.94 -10.60
N LEU A 24 3.86 -12.76 -11.01
CA LEU A 24 2.88 -11.98 -10.25
C LEU A 24 2.40 -12.81 -9.05
N LEU A 25 2.61 -12.30 -7.83
CA LEU A 25 2.27 -12.99 -6.60
C LEU A 25 0.76 -12.99 -6.37
N GLN A 26 0.23 -14.12 -5.94
CA GLN A 26 -1.17 -14.29 -5.55
C GLN A 26 -1.26 -14.61 -4.06
N SER A 27 -2.48 -14.67 -3.53
CA SER A 27 -2.73 -14.99 -2.13
C SER A 27 -2.07 -16.30 -1.67
N ASN A 28 -2.00 -17.32 -2.54
CA ASN A 28 -1.38 -18.61 -2.26
C ASN A 28 0.16 -18.58 -2.23
N ASN A 29 0.79 -17.47 -2.63
CA ASN A 29 2.24 -17.29 -2.47
C ASN A 29 2.62 -16.86 -1.04
N LEU A 30 1.65 -16.47 -0.19
CA LEU A 30 1.92 -16.10 1.20
C LEU A 30 1.52 -17.23 2.14
N THR A 31 2.45 -17.68 2.97
CA THR A 31 2.17 -18.63 4.06
C THR A 31 2.42 -17.99 5.40
N HIS A 32 1.39 -17.96 6.25
CA HIS A 32 1.52 -17.54 7.63
C HIS A 32 2.30 -18.57 8.44
N LEU A 33 3.41 -18.14 9.05
CA LEU A 33 4.27 -18.99 9.88
C LEU A 33 3.90 -18.93 11.37
N GLY A 34 3.12 -17.92 11.77
CA GLY A 34 2.75 -17.64 13.15
C GLY A 34 3.17 -16.23 13.57
N SER A 35 3.24 -15.99 14.88
CA SER A 35 3.50 -14.66 15.45
C SER A 35 4.55 -14.70 16.57
N PHE A 36 5.14 -13.55 16.88
CA PHE A 36 5.87 -13.34 18.13
C PHE A 36 5.47 -12.01 18.80
N LYS A 37 5.80 -11.86 20.08
CA LYS A 37 5.48 -10.67 20.88
C LYS A 37 6.62 -9.66 20.85
N VAL A 38 6.27 -8.37 20.84
CA VAL A 38 7.26 -7.30 21.09
C VAL A 38 7.74 -7.30 22.55
N PRO A 39 8.86 -6.62 22.87
CA PRO A 39 9.35 -6.56 24.25
C PRO A 39 8.32 -5.90 25.18
N TYR A 40 8.16 -6.46 26.36
CA TYR A 40 7.40 -5.84 27.44
C TYR A 40 8.32 -4.94 28.25
N VAL A 41 7.96 -3.65 28.32
CA VAL A 41 8.62 -2.67 29.17
C VAL A 41 7.52 -1.92 29.90
N SER A 42 7.58 -1.91 31.23
CA SER A 42 6.48 -1.38 32.06
C SER A 42 6.28 0.13 31.95
N ASP A 43 7.31 0.86 31.55
CA ASP A 43 7.24 2.30 31.32
C ASP A 43 7.01 2.55 29.83
N ALA A 44 5.81 3.05 29.50
CA ALA A 44 5.39 3.44 28.15
C ALA A 44 6.38 4.40 27.46
N TYR A 45 7.10 5.22 28.22
CA TYR A 45 8.11 6.13 27.69
C TYR A 45 9.30 5.40 27.07
N TYR A 46 9.54 4.17 27.53
CA TYR A 46 10.56 3.24 27.04
C TYR A 46 9.93 1.96 26.46
N GLY A 47 8.61 1.95 26.27
CA GLY A 47 7.82 0.78 25.94
C GLY A 47 7.22 0.78 24.54
N PHE A 48 6.74 -0.40 24.18
CA PHE A 48 6.17 -0.73 22.87
C PHE A 48 4.65 -0.93 22.96
N ASP A 49 4.02 -0.36 23.98
CA ASP A 49 2.57 -0.30 24.13
C ASP A 49 1.96 0.64 23.08
N TYR A 50 0.85 0.20 22.48
CA TYR A 50 0.17 0.85 21.35
C TYR A 50 1.08 1.18 20.16
N SER A 51 2.23 0.50 20.08
CA SER A 51 3.27 0.70 19.10
C SER A 51 3.10 -0.21 17.89
N GLY A 52 4.09 -0.30 17.01
CA GLY A 52 4.04 -1.17 15.83
C GLY A 52 4.17 -0.43 14.50
N THR A 53 4.24 0.90 14.55
CA THR A 53 4.37 1.75 13.37
C THR A 53 5.81 1.89 12.91
N ALA A 54 5.96 2.30 11.65
CA ALA A 54 7.24 2.57 11.01
C ALA A 54 8.24 1.41 11.13
N LEU A 55 7.73 0.18 11.02
CA LEU A 55 8.50 -1.06 11.10
C LEU A 55 9.45 -1.20 9.91
N SER A 56 10.69 -1.64 10.15
CA SER A 56 11.61 -2.03 9.07
C SER A 56 12.59 -3.11 9.51
N TYR A 57 13.06 -3.90 8.55
CA TYR A 57 14.00 -5.00 8.80
C TYR A 57 15.44 -4.50 8.68
N ASN A 58 16.27 -4.82 9.68
CA ASN A 58 17.70 -4.53 9.65
C ASN A 58 18.49 -5.83 9.37
N PRO A 59 19.03 -6.00 8.15
CA PRO A 59 19.77 -7.21 7.80
C PRO A 59 21.10 -7.35 8.55
N THR A 60 21.65 -6.26 9.11
CA THR A 60 22.93 -6.32 9.85
C THR A 60 22.80 -7.13 11.14
N ASN A 61 21.66 -7.05 11.82
CA ASN A 61 21.44 -7.66 13.13
C ASN A 61 20.34 -8.73 13.15
N ASN A 62 19.69 -8.99 11.99
CA ASN A 62 18.48 -9.82 11.91
C ASN A 62 17.42 -9.38 12.95
N SER A 63 16.99 -8.14 12.81
CA SER A 63 16.21 -7.40 13.80
C SER A 63 15.20 -6.46 13.14
N LEU A 64 14.35 -5.84 13.94
CA LEU A 64 13.36 -4.87 13.48
C LEU A 64 13.59 -3.51 14.14
N PHE A 65 13.67 -2.44 13.35
CA PHE A 65 13.44 -1.09 13.86
C PHE A 65 11.94 -0.84 13.96
N MET A 66 11.50 -0.20 15.02
CA MET A 66 10.10 0.19 15.19
C MET A 66 9.97 1.43 16.06
N VAL A 67 8.84 2.13 15.91
CA VAL A 67 8.44 3.18 16.82
C VAL A 67 7.83 2.55 18.07
N GLY A 68 8.11 3.12 19.25
CA GLY A 68 7.49 2.78 20.53
C GLY A 68 6.11 3.43 20.71
N HIS A 69 5.74 3.83 21.93
CA HIS A 69 4.42 4.41 22.16
C HIS A 69 4.17 5.67 21.27
N PRO A 70 2.98 5.79 20.63
CA PRO A 70 2.64 6.87 19.71
C PRO A 70 2.64 8.29 20.31
N TRP A 71 2.74 8.46 21.62
CA TRP A 71 2.84 9.79 22.25
C TRP A 71 4.28 10.32 22.25
N TYR A 72 5.27 9.42 22.24
CA TYR A 72 6.67 9.80 22.38
C TYR A 72 7.45 9.72 21.08
N GLN A 73 6.95 8.99 20.07
CA GLN A 73 7.53 8.92 18.73
C GLN A 73 9.03 8.55 18.72
N LYS A 74 9.43 7.70 19.66
CA LYS A 74 10.80 7.21 19.76
C LYS A 74 10.99 5.96 18.91
N VAL A 75 12.18 5.78 18.35
CA VAL A 75 12.56 4.59 17.59
C VAL A 75 13.45 3.71 18.45
N GLY A 76 13.28 2.40 18.35
CA GLY A 76 14.13 1.39 18.96
C GLY A 76 14.38 0.25 17.98
N GLU A 77 15.26 -0.67 18.36
CA GLU A 77 15.56 -1.89 17.61
C GLU A 77 15.28 -3.11 18.49
N ILE A 78 14.55 -4.09 17.97
CA ILE A 78 14.17 -5.31 18.68
C ILE A 78 14.65 -6.56 17.93
N SER A 79 14.97 -7.62 18.66
CA SER A 79 15.34 -8.91 18.08
C SER A 79 14.16 -9.61 17.40
N ILE A 80 14.45 -10.54 16.50
CA ILE A 80 13.46 -11.47 15.95
C ILE A 80 13.63 -12.83 16.65
N PRO A 81 12.74 -13.23 17.56
CA PRO A 81 12.80 -14.53 18.22
C PRO A 81 12.19 -15.64 17.33
N GLU A 82 12.24 -16.88 17.81
CA GLU A 82 11.43 -17.97 17.27
C GLU A 82 9.92 -17.66 17.39
N ILE A 83 9.13 -18.28 16.51
CA ILE A 83 7.67 -18.16 16.53
C ILE A 83 7.12 -18.56 17.91
N GLY A 84 6.20 -17.75 18.44
CA GLY A 84 5.62 -17.88 19.78
C GLY A 84 6.47 -17.24 20.88
N GLY A 85 7.69 -16.80 20.58
CA GLY A 85 8.59 -16.15 21.51
C GLY A 85 8.27 -14.68 21.79
N GLN A 86 9.16 -14.05 22.56
CA GLN A 86 9.13 -12.62 22.86
C GLN A 86 10.46 -11.99 22.45
N ALA A 87 10.39 -10.89 21.72
CA ALA A 87 11.55 -10.12 21.31
C ALA A 87 12.22 -9.42 22.50
N THR A 88 13.51 -9.13 22.37
CA THR A 88 14.29 -8.32 23.31
C THR A 88 14.72 -7.02 22.67
N VAL A 89 14.92 -5.98 23.48
CA VAL A 89 15.47 -4.69 23.01
C VAL A 89 16.96 -4.84 22.70
N ILE A 90 17.35 -4.45 21.48
CA ILE A 90 18.75 -4.36 21.02
C ILE A 90 19.24 -2.92 21.18
N GLN A 91 18.45 -1.96 20.70
CA GLN A 91 18.70 -0.53 20.89
C GLN A 91 17.50 0.12 21.58
N SER A 92 17.77 0.83 22.68
CA SER A 92 16.74 1.49 23.48
C SER A 92 15.99 2.57 22.69
N LEU A 93 14.72 2.76 23.04
CA LEU A 93 13.88 3.82 22.47
C LEU A 93 14.53 5.20 22.65
N THR A 94 14.82 5.85 21.53
CA THR A 94 15.51 7.15 21.46
C THR A 94 14.72 8.10 20.56
N ASP A 95 14.77 9.41 20.85
CA ASP A 95 14.32 10.41 19.88
C ASP A 95 15.25 10.39 18.68
N ALA A 96 14.81 9.70 17.62
CA ALA A 96 15.63 9.48 16.44
C ALA A 96 15.80 10.73 15.57
N LEU A 97 15.06 11.80 15.84
CA LEU A 97 15.16 13.05 15.10
C LEU A 97 15.86 14.15 15.90
N GLU A 98 16.35 13.87 17.10
CA GLU A 98 17.09 14.82 17.95
C GLU A 98 16.34 16.15 18.14
N GLY A 99 15.03 16.08 18.40
CA GLY A 99 14.15 17.25 18.57
C GLY A 99 13.76 17.96 17.27
N LYS A 100 14.21 17.49 16.10
CA LYS A 100 13.91 18.12 14.80
C LYS A 100 12.54 17.76 14.22
N MET A 101 11.76 16.92 14.92
CA MET A 101 10.43 16.50 14.47
C MET A 101 9.49 17.69 14.21
N GLY A 102 9.57 18.73 15.04
CA GLY A 102 8.77 19.96 14.89
C GLY A 102 9.17 20.85 13.71
N LEU A 103 10.22 20.52 12.94
CA LEU A 103 10.62 21.31 11.77
C LEU A 103 9.77 21.03 10.52
N ILE A 104 8.92 20.00 10.53
CA ILE A 104 8.08 19.69 9.37
C ILE A 104 6.79 20.53 9.31
N SER A 105 6.40 21.18 10.42
CA SER A 105 5.11 21.83 10.56
C SER A 105 5.13 22.98 11.58
N ASP A 106 4.02 23.70 11.69
CA ASP A 106 3.85 24.72 12.73
C ASP A 106 3.86 24.12 14.15
N PRO A 107 4.25 24.89 15.19
CA PRO A 107 4.25 24.45 16.57
C PRO A 107 2.87 23.92 17.02
N GLY A 108 2.88 22.79 17.75
CA GLY A 108 1.67 22.18 18.31
C GLY A 108 0.95 21.18 17.40
N ALA A 109 1.43 20.98 16.17
CA ALA A 109 0.93 19.92 15.30
C ALA A 109 1.23 18.52 15.87
N ASN A 110 0.29 17.58 15.68
CA ASN A 110 0.51 16.17 15.99
C ASN A 110 1.36 15.54 14.87
N VAL A 111 2.67 15.46 15.09
CA VAL A 111 3.62 14.81 14.18
C VAL A 111 3.80 13.34 14.57
N GLN A 112 3.81 12.47 13.57
CA GLN A 112 3.99 11.04 13.69
C GLN A 112 5.09 10.58 12.74
N LEU A 113 5.85 9.56 13.13
CA LEU A 113 6.82 8.90 12.27
C LEU A 113 6.08 7.96 11.32
N GLY A 114 6.29 8.15 10.02
CA GLY A 114 5.61 7.41 8.95
C GLY A 114 6.28 6.09 8.60
N GLY A 115 7.60 6.03 8.69
CA GLY A 115 8.41 4.90 8.24
C GLY A 115 9.84 5.00 8.72
N THR A 116 10.49 3.86 8.95
CA THR A 116 11.94 3.76 9.07
C THR A 116 12.45 2.85 7.96
N PHE A 117 13.70 3.01 7.51
CA PHE A 117 14.30 2.09 6.54
C PHE A 117 15.84 2.11 6.63
N PRO A 118 16.50 0.98 6.94
CA PRO A 118 17.94 0.85 6.90
C PRO A 118 18.48 0.94 5.46
N TRP A 119 19.38 1.88 5.19
CA TRP A 119 20.03 2.06 3.90
C TRP A 119 21.55 2.19 4.07
N GLY A 120 22.29 1.12 3.77
CA GLY A 120 23.73 1.05 4.09
C GLY A 120 23.95 1.25 5.60
N ASP A 121 24.76 2.24 5.96
CA ASP A 121 25.00 2.62 7.37
C ASP A 121 24.03 3.67 7.92
N LYS A 122 23.05 4.08 7.11
CA LYS A 122 22.05 5.10 7.44
C LYS A 122 20.71 4.46 7.81
N LEU A 123 19.94 5.17 8.61
CA LEU A 123 18.51 4.95 8.82
C LEU A 123 17.78 6.15 8.21
N ILE A 124 16.93 5.86 7.23
CA ILE A 124 16.01 6.84 6.65
C ILE A 124 14.74 6.83 7.49
N ILE A 125 14.23 8.01 7.83
CA ILE A 125 13.02 8.15 8.65
C ILE A 125 12.09 9.14 7.98
N SER A 126 10.81 8.79 7.82
CA SER A 126 9.78 9.72 7.37
C SER A 126 8.93 10.17 8.56
N ALA A 127 8.42 11.40 8.50
CA ALA A 127 7.50 11.97 9.48
C ALA A 127 6.42 12.80 8.79
N TYR A 128 5.22 12.78 9.36
CA TYR A 128 4.05 13.46 8.81
C TYR A 128 3.20 14.10 9.90
N VAL A 129 2.47 15.15 9.53
CA VAL A 129 1.42 15.71 10.38
C VAL A 129 0.15 14.87 10.21
N TYR A 130 -0.34 14.30 11.31
CA TYR A 130 -1.53 13.44 11.34
C TYR A 130 -2.77 14.19 10.85
N TYR A 131 -3.00 15.39 11.38
CA TYR A 131 -4.09 16.27 10.98
C TYR A 131 -3.54 17.62 10.52
N ASP A 132 -3.43 17.79 9.20
CA ASP A 132 -2.95 19.03 8.57
C ASP A 132 -4.11 19.65 7.78
N GLY A 133 -4.92 20.43 8.49
CA GLY A 133 -6.11 21.09 7.93
C GLY A 133 -5.82 22.01 6.75
N ASN A 134 -4.61 22.59 6.71
CA ASN A 134 -4.20 23.54 5.69
C ASN A 134 -3.51 22.86 4.49
N GLY A 135 -3.09 21.60 4.63
CA GLY A 135 -2.41 20.85 3.57
C GLY A 135 -1.05 21.42 3.17
N THR A 136 -0.37 22.14 4.08
CA THR A 136 0.85 22.90 3.77
C THR A 136 2.14 22.14 4.04
N THR A 137 2.08 20.98 4.70
CA THR A 137 3.26 20.19 5.05
C THR A 137 3.92 19.63 3.78
N VAL A 138 5.20 19.95 3.54
CA VAL A 138 5.98 19.45 2.38
C VAL A 138 7.30 18.75 2.77
N LEU A 139 7.82 19.04 3.96
CA LEU A 139 9.02 18.42 4.51
C LEU A 139 8.63 17.12 5.24
N SER A 140 9.44 16.08 5.13
CA SER A 140 9.07 14.78 5.72
C SER A 140 10.20 13.81 6.04
N HIS A 141 11.29 13.79 5.26
CA HIS A 141 12.30 12.74 5.40
C HIS A 141 13.54 13.21 6.14
N PHE A 142 14.16 12.32 6.89
CA PHE A 142 15.37 12.54 7.68
C PHE A 142 16.34 11.40 7.42
N ILE A 143 17.63 11.69 7.63
CA ILE A 143 18.71 10.71 7.54
C ILE A 143 19.51 10.77 8.82
N ARG A 144 19.82 9.62 9.40
CA ARG A 144 20.73 9.51 10.55
C ARG A 144 21.56 8.22 10.48
N PRO A 145 22.58 8.04 11.33
CA PRO A 145 23.22 6.73 11.52
C PRO A 145 22.23 5.68 12.07
N LYS A 146 22.40 4.41 11.69
CA LYS A 146 21.57 3.28 12.21
C LYS A 146 21.78 3.00 13.70
N ASP A 147 22.96 3.32 14.22
CA ASP A 147 23.21 3.30 15.66
C ASP A 147 22.48 4.48 16.31
N LEU A 148 21.42 4.16 17.04
CA LEU A 148 20.52 5.09 17.69
C LEU A 148 21.20 5.90 18.78
N SER A 149 22.32 5.41 19.34
CA SER A 149 23.11 6.13 20.35
C SER A 149 23.98 7.24 19.77
N VAL A 150 24.23 7.24 18.46
CA VAL A 150 24.99 8.30 17.79
C VAL A 150 24.13 9.54 17.63
N THR A 151 24.59 10.64 18.25
CA THR A 151 23.90 11.94 18.24
C THR A 151 24.63 13.00 17.39
N GLY A 152 23.92 14.06 17.02
CA GLY A 152 24.46 15.23 16.31
C GLY A 152 24.61 15.02 14.80
N GLN A 153 24.04 13.93 14.26
CA GLN A 153 24.20 13.54 12.85
C GLN A 153 22.88 13.41 12.10
N VAL A 154 21.75 13.78 12.71
CA VAL A 154 20.46 13.83 12.01
C VAL A 154 20.49 14.94 10.95
N GLN A 155 20.20 14.59 9.71
CA GLN A 155 20.02 15.50 8.59
C GLN A 155 18.54 15.60 8.20
N GLY A 156 18.16 16.74 7.63
CA GLY A 156 16.77 17.06 7.28
C GLY A 156 16.06 17.92 8.32
N PRO A 157 14.73 18.10 8.19
CA PRO A 157 13.89 17.38 7.23
C PRO A 157 14.11 17.80 5.78
N PHE A 158 13.91 16.85 4.88
CA PHE A 158 13.98 17.03 3.43
C PHE A 158 12.58 16.96 2.81
N ARG A 159 12.40 17.70 1.71
CA ARG A 159 11.29 17.50 0.77
C ARG A 159 11.71 16.43 -0.24
N VAL A 160 10.91 15.39 -0.39
CA VAL A 160 11.20 14.24 -1.28
C VAL A 160 10.58 14.40 -2.66
N GLY A 161 9.53 15.21 -2.78
CA GLY A 161 8.82 15.39 -4.04
C GLY A 161 7.95 16.63 -4.09
N SER A 162 7.61 17.02 -5.31
CA SER A 162 6.82 18.18 -5.71
C SER A 162 6.02 17.77 -6.97
N PRO A 163 4.79 18.29 -7.18
CA PRO A 163 4.12 19.36 -6.44
C PRO A 163 3.32 18.91 -5.20
N LEU A 164 3.21 17.60 -4.94
CA LEU A 164 2.39 17.09 -3.84
C LEU A 164 2.98 17.44 -2.46
N GLY A 165 2.15 17.32 -1.43
CA GLY A 165 2.53 17.51 -0.03
C GLY A 165 3.00 16.22 0.64
N ALA A 166 3.52 16.35 1.85
CA ALA A 166 3.98 15.24 2.68
C ALA A 166 2.89 14.17 2.92
N GLY A 167 1.61 14.52 2.84
CA GLY A 167 0.50 13.55 2.94
C GLY A 167 0.49 12.46 1.86
N PHE A 168 1.29 12.59 0.79
CA PHE A 168 1.49 11.57 -0.24
C PHE A 168 2.82 10.82 -0.10
N TYR A 169 3.84 11.44 0.49
CA TYR A 169 5.21 10.90 0.51
C TYR A 169 5.62 10.34 1.86
N ALA A 170 5.05 10.84 2.96
CA ALA A 170 5.63 10.71 4.30
C ALA A 170 5.11 9.48 5.06
N GLY A 171 5.33 8.30 4.51
CA GLY A 171 4.86 7.04 5.10
C GLY A 171 5.91 5.93 5.06
N PRO A 172 5.46 4.66 5.07
CA PRO A 172 6.34 3.50 4.99
C PRO A 172 7.21 3.51 3.74
N MET A 173 8.32 2.79 3.81
CA MET A 173 9.30 2.69 2.72
C MET A 173 9.62 1.22 2.44
N ALA A 174 10.00 0.93 1.20
CA ALA A 174 10.51 -0.37 0.79
C ALA A 174 11.64 -0.23 -0.23
N SER A 175 12.51 -1.24 -0.32
CA SER A 175 13.50 -1.34 -1.39
C SER A 175 12.85 -1.73 -2.71
N ILE A 176 13.38 -1.19 -3.81
CA ILE A 176 13.10 -1.66 -5.15
C ILE A 176 14.17 -2.72 -5.53
N PRO A 177 13.76 -3.95 -5.91
CA PRO A 177 14.66 -4.97 -6.43
C PRO A 177 15.56 -4.45 -7.55
N SER A 178 16.80 -4.92 -7.59
CA SER A 178 17.84 -4.37 -8.47
C SER A 178 17.45 -4.36 -9.96
N ASN A 179 16.72 -5.37 -10.41
CA ASN A 179 16.21 -5.49 -11.78
C ASN A 179 15.15 -4.42 -12.13
N TRP A 180 14.49 -3.83 -11.14
CA TRP A 180 13.42 -2.85 -11.30
C TRP A 180 13.87 -1.40 -11.10
N GLN A 181 15.02 -1.15 -10.47
CA GLN A 181 15.45 0.21 -10.11
C GLN A 181 15.55 1.15 -11.31
N ALA A 182 16.08 0.66 -12.43
CA ALA A 182 16.19 1.46 -13.66
C ALA A 182 14.82 1.80 -14.27
N ALA A 183 13.87 0.86 -14.23
CA ALA A 183 12.53 1.03 -14.80
C ALA A 183 11.64 1.91 -13.91
N LEU A 184 11.84 1.85 -12.59
CA LEU A 184 11.06 2.62 -11.62
C LEU A 184 11.73 3.95 -11.23
N GLY A 185 12.98 4.19 -11.63
CA GLY A 185 13.65 5.48 -11.47
C GLY A 185 14.24 5.73 -10.08
N GLY A 186 14.52 4.68 -9.31
CA GLY A 186 15.16 4.82 -7.99
C GLY A 186 15.35 3.47 -7.27
N PRO A 187 16.15 3.45 -6.19
CA PRO A 187 16.40 2.26 -5.39
C PRO A 187 15.35 1.97 -4.29
N MET A 188 14.51 2.94 -3.95
CA MET A 188 13.50 2.81 -2.90
C MET A 188 12.17 3.39 -3.32
N ILE A 189 11.09 2.90 -2.72
CA ILE A 189 9.76 3.52 -2.74
C ILE A 189 9.42 4.10 -1.36
N THR A 190 8.70 5.21 -1.38
CA THR A 190 8.00 5.79 -0.23
C THR A 190 6.59 6.16 -0.64
N GLY A 191 5.67 6.27 0.31
CA GLY A 191 4.33 6.73 0.01
C GLY A 191 3.43 6.76 1.24
N GLN A 192 2.32 7.46 1.11
CA GLN A 192 1.36 7.66 2.19
C GLN A 192 -0.04 7.83 1.61
N CYS A 193 -1.01 7.31 2.35
CA CYS A 193 -2.42 7.44 2.02
C CYS A 193 -3.24 7.65 3.28
N CYS A 194 -4.55 7.86 3.07
CA CYS A 194 -5.53 7.48 4.06
C CYS A 194 -5.42 8.26 5.38
N LEU A 195 -4.89 9.49 5.30
CA LEU A 195 -4.79 10.43 6.40
C LEU A 195 -6.06 11.31 6.50
N PRO A 196 -6.34 11.86 7.69
CA PRO A 196 -7.33 12.92 7.84
C PRO A 196 -7.09 14.08 6.86
N ILE A 197 -8.22 14.68 6.41
CA ILE A 197 -8.28 15.67 5.32
C ILE A 197 -7.96 14.99 3.98
N ILE A 198 -8.96 14.34 3.40
CA ILE A 198 -8.77 13.46 2.24
C ILE A 198 -8.15 14.16 1.02
N GLY A 199 -8.34 15.47 0.88
CA GLY A 199 -7.78 16.27 -0.22
C GLY A 199 -6.25 16.44 -0.21
N ARG A 200 -5.55 16.11 0.89
CA ARG A 200 -4.08 16.25 1.00
C ARG A 200 -3.30 14.93 0.94
N THR A 201 -3.98 13.81 0.69
CA THR A 201 -3.39 12.47 0.68
C THR A 201 -4.00 11.63 -0.44
N SER A 202 -3.42 10.46 -0.68
CA SER A 202 -3.97 9.49 -1.62
C SER A 202 -5.19 8.79 -1.01
N LEU A 203 -6.23 8.57 -1.81
CA LEU A 203 -7.43 7.81 -1.43
C LEU A 203 -7.09 6.37 -1.05
N GLY A 204 -6.22 5.73 -1.84
CA GLY A 204 -5.72 4.37 -1.60
C GLY A 204 -4.19 4.29 -1.72
N PRO A 205 -3.63 3.12 -2.07
CA PRO A 205 -2.18 2.92 -2.22
C PRO A 205 -1.47 4.07 -2.93
N ALA A 206 -0.32 4.47 -2.38
CA ALA A 206 0.55 5.45 -3.00
C ALA A 206 2.00 4.97 -2.92
N ALA A 207 2.71 5.07 -4.03
CA ALA A 207 4.16 4.84 -4.09
C ALA A 207 4.83 5.81 -5.06
N PHE A 208 5.97 6.31 -4.60
CA PHE A 208 6.88 7.17 -5.33
C PHE A 208 8.29 6.60 -5.17
N SER A 209 8.99 6.36 -6.28
CA SER A 209 10.39 5.98 -6.17
C SER A 209 11.23 7.20 -5.80
N PHE A 210 12.30 7.00 -5.03
CA PHE A 210 13.26 8.06 -4.69
C PHE A 210 14.64 7.45 -4.38
N ASP A 211 15.66 8.31 -4.38
CA ASP A 211 17.03 7.97 -4.01
C ASP A 211 17.36 8.52 -2.60
N PRO A 212 17.58 7.67 -1.58
CA PRO A 212 17.91 8.11 -0.23
C PRO A 212 19.30 8.77 -0.13
N ASP A 213 20.20 8.55 -1.10
CA ASP A 213 21.50 9.21 -1.16
C ASP A 213 21.44 10.58 -1.85
N ASN A 214 20.33 10.89 -2.54
CA ASN A 214 20.10 12.15 -3.24
C ASN A 214 18.65 12.65 -3.10
N ILE A 215 18.22 12.87 -1.86
CA ILE A 215 16.87 13.38 -1.58
C ILE A 215 16.75 14.84 -2.07
N SER A 216 15.77 15.08 -2.95
CA SER A 216 15.48 16.41 -3.51
C SER A 216 13.99 16.56 -3.81
N ASP A 217 13.54 17.80 -3.98
CA ASP A 217 12.14 18.13 -4.27
C ASP A 217 11.62 17.64 -5.65
N THR A 218 12.53 17.26 -6.55
CA THR A 218 12.23 16.75 -7.90
C THR A 218 12.70 15.30 -8.10
N GLY A 219 13.28 14.71 -7.05
CA GLY A 219 13.86 13.37 -7.07
C GLY A 219 12.80 12.28 -7.15
N ALA A 220 11.69 12.44 -6.42
CA ALA A 220 10.64 11.42 -6.41
C ALA A 220 9.93 11.28 -7.76
N LYS A 221 9.74 10.03 -8.23
CA LYS A 221 8.93 9.72 -9.40
C LYS A 221 7.63 9.06 -8.98
N PRO A 222 6.47 9.54 -9.47
CA PRO A 222 5.21 8.88 -9.16
C PRO A 222 5.13 7.52 -9.82
N LEU A 223 4.69 6.51 -9.06
CA LEU A 223 4.44 5.16 -9.56
C LEU A 223 2.95 4.85 -9.53
N VAL A 224 2.29 5.15 -8.41
CA VAL A 224 0.84 5.03 -8.24
C VAL A 224 0.40 5.98 -7.12
N TYR A 225 -0.73 6.66 -7.32
CA TYR A 225 -1.49 7.35 -6.27
C TYR A 225 -2.86 7.77 -6.82
N TYR A 226 -3.80 8.04 -5.92
CA TYR A 226 -5.18 8.37 -6.28
C TYR A 226 -5.61 9.67 -5.59
N PRO A 227 -5.49 10.82 -6.26
CA PRO A 227 -5.95 12.08 -5.69
C PRO A 227 -7.48 12.15 -5.70
N LEU A 228 -8.07 12.99 -4.85
CA LEU A 228 -9.53 13.21 -4.81
C LEU A 228 -10.11 13.62 -6.18
N THR A 229 -9.32 14.27 -7.02
CA THR A 229 -9.71 14.67 -8.38
C THR A 229 -9.71 13.54 -9.40
N ASN A 230 -9.11 12.39 -9.08
CA ASN A 230 -9.06 11.20 -9.93
C ASN A 230 -9.26 9.92 -9.08
N PRO A 231 -10.49 9.66 -8.58
CA PRO A 231 -10.79 8.54 -7.69
C PRO A 231 -11.02 7.23 -8.46
N THR A 232 -10.04 6.81 -9.26
CA THR A 232 -10.18 5.65 -10.16
C THR A 232 -10.32 4.30 -9.45
N LEU A 233 -9.91 4.19 -8.17
CA LEU A 233 -10.15 3.00 -7.33
C LEU A 233 -11.63 2.82 -6.94
N GLY A 234 -12.43 3.88 -7.02
CA GLY A 234 -13.82 3.89 -6.57
C GLY A 234 -14.16 5.18 -5.83
N ASP A 235 -15.46 5.39 -5.60
CA ASP A 235 -16.00 6.50 -4.81
C ASP A 235 -15.87 6.28 -3.29
N GLY A 236 -15.39 5.10 -2.89
CA GLY A 236 -15.16 4.71 -1.51
C GLY A 236 -16.37 4.09 -0.82
N ASP A 237 -17.43 3.80 -1.58
CA ASP A 237 -18.47 2.85 -1.21
C ASP A 237 -17.93 1.42 -1.41
N PRO A 238 -17.90 0.55 -0.37
CA PRO A 238 -17.27 -0.78 -0.42
C PRO A 238 -17.95 -1.80 -1.36
N THR A 239 -18.82 -1.37 -2.26
CA THR A 239 -19.40 -2.23 -3.31
C THR A 239 -18.35 -2.69 -4.34
N THR A 240 -17.23 -1.97 -4.48
CA THR A 240 -16.04 -2.44 -5.17
C THR A 240 -15.06 -3.02 -4.16
N GLN A 241 -14.58 -4.26 -4.35
CA GLN A 241 -13.64 -4.93 -3.42
C GLN A 241 -12.28 -4.20 -3.28
N ASP A 242 -12.08 -3.13 -4.05
CA ASP A 242 -10.80 -2.46 -4.24
C ASP A 242 -10.62 -1.26 -3.31
N TYR A 243 -11.69 -0.62 -2.82
CA TYR A 243 -11.56 0.59 -2.02
C TYR A 243 -12.77 0.90 -1.11
N SER A 244 -12.48 1.22 0.14
CA SER A 244 -13.41 1.91 1.05
C SER A 244 -12.76 3.15 1.68
N LEU A 245 -13.57 4.13 2.07
CA LEU A 245 -13.09 5.34 2.75
C LEU A 245 -12.39 5.08 4.10
N ALA A 246 -12.52 3.89 4.70
CA ALA A 246 -11.83 3.53 5.94
C ALA A 246 -10.53 2.74 5.73
N ASP A 247 -10.14 2.52 4.47
CA ASP A 247 -8.96 1.70 4.15
C ASP A 247 -7.67 2.35 4.63
N THR A 248 -6.67 1.53 4.98
CA THR A 248 -5.32 1.99 5.36
C THR A 248 -4.23 1.29 4.54
N ALA A 249 -4.31 1.42 3.22
CA ALA A 249 -3.50 0.69 2.25
C ALA A 249 -2.07 1.25 2.03
N LYS A 250 -1.28 1.39 3.10
CA LYS A 250 0.01 2.13 3.07
C LYS A 250 1.27 1.31 3.29
N TYR A 251 1.17 0.05 3.73
CA TYR A 251 2.35 -0.75 4.05
C TYR A 251 2.82 -1.53 2.84
N MET A 252 3.87 -1.04 2.18
CA MET A 252 4.30 -1.55 0.87
C MET A 252 5.50 -2.48 0.95
N VAL A 253 5.57 -3.43 0.02
CA VAL A 253 6.74 -4.25 -0.25
C VAL A 253 6.82 -4.59 -1.74
N MET A 254 8.04 -4.68 -2.25
CA MET A 254 8.32 -5.21 -3.59
C MET A 254 9.22 -6.44 -3.45
N PRO A 255 8.65 -7.66 -3.42
CA PRO A 255 9.42 -8.87 -3.16
C PRO A 255 10.46 -9.15 -4.25
N GLU A 256 11.70 -9.43 -3.83
CA GLU A 256 12.81 -9.75 -4.73
C GLU A 256 12.44 -10.96 -5.60
N GLY A 257 12.69 -10.87 -6.91
CA GLY A 257 12.37 -11.93 -7.88
C GLY A 257 10.87 -12.07 -8.22
N SER A 258 10.05 -11.06 -7.93
CA SER A 258 8.67 -10.95 -8.40
C SER A 258 8.46 -9.68 -9.25
N ASP A 259 7.38 -9.67 -10.02
CA ASP A 259 6.90 -8.48 -10.74
C ASP A 259 5.81 -7.75 -9.93
N SER A 260 5.71 -8.01 -8.62
CA SER A 260 4.63 -7.51 -7.77
C SER A 260 5.07 -6.41 -6.81
N VAL A 261 4.23 -5.40 -6.66
CA VAL A 261 4.24 -4.47 -5.53
C VAL A 261 2.98 -4.73 -4.71
N LEU A 262 3.16 -5.10 -3.44
CA LEU A 262 2.05 -5.43 -2.54
C LEU A 262 1.88 -4.32 -1.52
N PHE A 263 0.65 -3.85 -1.35
CA PHE A 263 0.27 -2.97 -0.25
C PHE A 263 -0.59 -3.73 0.73
N PHE A 264 -0.27 -3.62 2.01
CA PHE A 264 -1.02 -4.19 3.12
C PHE A 264 -1.73 -3.07 3.87
N GLY A 265 -2.91 -3.37 4.40
CA GLY A 265 -3.71 -2.39 5.11
C GLY A 265 -5.00 -2.98 5.68
N LYS A 266 -5.76 -2.15 6.39
CA LYS A 266 -7.13 -2.45 6.77
C LYS A 266 -8.04 -2.20 5.56
N HIS A 267 -8.98 -3.09 5.32
CA HIS A 267 -10.11 -2.85 4.42
C HIS A 267 -11.42 -2.99 5.19
N GLY A 268 -12.36 -2.07 4.98
CA GLY A 268 -13.69 -2.13 5.57
C GLY A 268 -14.76 -2.42 4.53
N ALA A 269 -15.50 -3.50 4.73
CA ALA A 269 -16.42 -4.05 3.73
C ALA A 269 -17.90 -3.68 3.99
N GLY A 270 -18.21 -2.97 5.08
CA GLY A 270 -19.58 -2.58 5.40
C GLY A 270 -19.90 -1.13 5.07
N ASP A 271 -21.18 -0.81 5.01
CA ASP A 271 -21.69 0.49 4.57
C ASP A 271 -20.98 1.68 5.24
N TYR A 272 -20.72 2.71 4.43
CA TYR A 272 -20.12 3.95 4.93
C TYR A 272 -20.98 4.62 6.01
N CYS A 273 -20.34 4.95 7.13
CA CYS A 273 -20.93 5.76 8.17
C CYS A 273 -19.90 6.72 8.78
N TYR A 274 -20.29 7.97 9.01
CA TYR A 274 -19.49 8.95 9.73
C TYR A 274 -20.17 9.37 11.03
N GLY A 275 -19.50 9.17 12.17
CA GLY A 275 -20.12 9.34 13.48
C GLY A 275 -19.33 8.70 14.60
N TYR A 276 -19.94 8.56 15.79
CA TYR A 276 -19.40 7.77 16.89
C TYR A 276 -19.61 6.28 16.62
N GLY A 277 -18.56 5.48 16.72
CA GLY A 277 -18.72 4.03 16.69
C GLY A 277 -19.47 3.48 17.91
N THR A 278 -20.26 2.43 17.72
CA THR A 278 -21.02 1.75 18.77
C THR A 278 -21.04 0.24 18.55
N SER A 279 -20.96 -0.52 19.64
CA SER A 279 -21.15 -1.98 19.62
C SER A 279 -22.61 -2.40 19.71
N ASP A 280 -23.54 -1.46 19.93
CA ASP A 280 -24.99 -1.72 19.93
C ASP A 280 -25.57 -1.49 18.53
N PRO A 281 -26.01 -2.56 17.82
CA PRO A 281 -26.63 -2.41 16.50
C PRO A 281 -27.88 -1.54 16.50
N ALA A 282 -28.62 -1.47 17.62
CA ALA A 282 -29.86 -0.71 17.72
C ALA A 282 -29.64 0.81 17.67
N LEU A 283 -28.42 1.27 18.00
CA LEU A 283 -28.05 2.67 17.90
C LEU A 283 -27.62 3.06 16.48
N HIS A 284 -27.36 2.12 15.57
CA HIS A 284 -26.89 2.44 14.23
C HIS A 284 -27.83 3.41 13.51
N GLY A 285 -27.28 4.51 13.01
CA GLY A 285 -28.01 5.51 12.27
C GLY A 285 -28.80 6.51 13.13
N THR A 286 -28.88 6.31 14.44
CA THR A 286 -29.44 7.26 15.40
C THR A 286 -28.44 8.38 15.74
N PHE A 287 -28.85 9.37 16.52
CA PHE A 287 -28.02 10.53 16.87
C PHE A 287 -27.77 10.61 18.38
N ALA A 288 -26.53 10.94 18.75
CA ALA A 288 -26.15 11.33 20.10
C ALA A 288 -26.70 12.74 20.44
N GLU A 289 -26.64 13.12 21.72
CA GLU A 289 -27.15 14.41 22.21
C GLU A 289 -26.48 15.62 21.55
N ASP A 290 -25.22 15.47 21.13
CA ASP A 290 -24.44 16.51 20.46
C ASP A 290 -24.67 16.56 18.93
N GLY A 291 -25.61 15.75 18.43
CA GLY A 291 -26.00 15.69 17.02
C GLY A 291 -25.10 14.82 16.14
N ASN A 292 -24.10 14.13 16.68
CA ASN A 292 -23.32 13.16 15.90
C ASN A 292 -24.08 11.85 15.72
N ARG A 293 -23.98 11.24 14.53
CA ARG A 293 -24.59 9.93 14.23
C ARG A 293 -23.86 8.81 14.98
N TYR A 294 -24.56 7.73 15.32
CA TYR A 294 -23.97 6.48 15.75
C TYR A 294 -23.75 5.54 14.55
N CYS A 295 -22.56 4.96 14.47
CA CYS A 295 -22.12 4.02 13.43
C CYS A 295 -21.89 2.65 14.07
N TYR A 296 -22.49 1.59 13.53
CA TYR A 296 -22.26 0.27 14.10
C TYR A 296 -20.83 -0.15 13.77
N ASP A 297 -20.02 -0.20 14.81
CA ASP A 297 -18.62 -0.61 14.77
C ASP A 297 -18.27 -1.14 16.16
N PRO A 298 -18.35 -2.46 16.38
CA PRO A 298 -18.02 -3.05 17.67
C PRO A 298 -16.52 -3.01 17.99
N THR A 299 -15.69 -2.53 17.07
CA THR A 299 -14.22 -2.51 17.19
C THR A 299 -13.64 -1.14 17.49
N GLY A 300 -14.42 -0.07 17.37
CA GLY A 300 -13.98 1.29 17.68
C GLY A 300 -15.15 2.19 18.05
N SER A 301 -14.99 2.98 19.12
CA SER A 301 -16.02 3.93 19.60
C SER A 301 -15.75 5.39 19.28
N SER A 302 -14.54 5.69 18.78
CA SER A 302 -14.12 7.04 18.43
C SER A 302 -15.00 7.62 17.31
N LYS A 303 -15.13 8.94 17.27
CA LYS A 303 -15.77 9.61 16.14
C LYS A 303 -14.89 9.51 14.89
N GLY A 304 -15.45 9.06 13.78
CA GLY A 304 -14.72 8.96 12.52
C GLY A 304 -15.53 8.30 11.39
N ILE A 305 -14.79 7.82 10.39
CA ILE A 305 -15.32 6.98 9.31
C ILE A 305 -15.36 5.53 9.82
N HIS A 306 -16.47 4.85 9.58
CA HIS A 306 -16.69 3.45 9.91
C HIS A 306 -17.27 2.70 8.71
N THR A 307 -16.71 1.53 8.42
CA THR A 307 -17.14 0.60 7.36
C THR A 307 -16.98 -0.86 7.84
N TYR A 308 -17.34 -1.12 9.11
CA TYR A 308 -17.28 -2.45 9.71
C TYR A 308 -18.15 -3.45 8.92
N PRO A 309 -17.70 -4.68 8.60
CA PRO A 309 -16.54 -5.38 9.18
C PRO A 309 -15.19 -5.06 8.52
N TYR A 310 -14.12 -5.18 9.32
CA TYR A 310 -12.74 -4.97 8.87
C TYR A 310 -11.96 -6.27 8.67
N SER A 311 -11.09 -6.26 7.64
CA SER A 311 -10.11 -7.30 7.38
C SER A 311 -8.74 -6.69 7.08
N VAL A 312 -7.67 -7.49 7.23
CA VAL A 312 -6.40 -7.16 6.59
C VAL A 312 -6.50 -7.54 5.12
N GLN A 313 -6.24 -6.57 4.25
CA GLN A 313 -6.27 -6.73 2.81
C GLN A 313 -4.90 -6.44 2.19
N VAL A 314 -4.63 -7.14 1.09
CA VAL A 314 -3.53 -6.88 0.18
C VAL A 314 -4.08 -6.33 -1.12
N TRP A 315 -3.48 -5.23 -1.61
CA TRP A 315 -3.66 -4.72 -2.97
C TRP A 315 -2.38 -4.98 -3.76
N ALA A 316 -2.48 -5.80 -4.79
CA ALA A 316 -1.32 -6.24 -5.57
C ALA A 316 -1.27 -5.55 -6.93
N TYR A 317 -0.13 -4.92 -7.21
CA TYR A 317 0.13 -4.14 -8.41
C TYR A 317 1.24 -4.78 -9.23
N ASP A 318 1.13 -4.68 -10.56
CA ASP A 318 2.16 -5.13 -11.49
C ASP A 318 3.20 -4.02 -11.66
N ALA A 319 4.46 -4.32 -11.35
CA ALA A 319 5.58 -3.40 -11.47
C ALA A 319 5.77 -2.89 -12.92
N ASN A 320 5.37 -3.67 -13.93
CA ASN A 320 5.36 -3.22 -15.32
C ASN A 320 4.41 -2.04 -15.52
N GLU A 321 3.23 -2.06 -14.88
CA GLU A 321 2.26 -0.96 -14.95
C GLU A 321 2.77 0.30 -14.25
N LEU A 322 3.49 0.15 -13.14
CA LEU A 322 4.15 1.26 -12.45
C LEU A 322 5.27 1.86 -13.33
N ALA A 323 6.04 1.02 -14.03
CA ALA A 323 7.06 1.48 -14.96
C ALA A 323 6.47 2.25 -16.17
N LYS A 324 5.25 1.93 -16.61
CA LYS A 324 4.54 2.71 -17.64
C LYS A 324 4.27 4.14 -17.19
N VAL A 325 4.03 4.37 -15.90
CA VAL A 325 3.88 5.71 -15.33
C VAL A 325 5.17 6.50 -15.42
N VAL A 326 6.31 5.88 -15.07
CA VAL A 326 7.63 6.52 -15.18
C VAL A 326 7.97 6.87 -16.63
N ARG A 327 7.55 6.05 -17.60
CA ARG A 327 7.71 6.31 -19.04
C ARG A 327 6.71 7.32 -19.63
N GLY A 328 5.73 7.78 -18.84
CA GLY A 328 4.68 8.70 -19.30
C GLY A 328 3.62 8.05 -20.19
N GLU A 329 3.54 6.72 -20.19
CA GLU A 329 2.52 5.94 -20.93
C GLU A 329 1.20 5.85 -20.16
N LYS A 330 1.23 6.07 -18.84
CA LYS A 330 0.07 6.12 -17.94
C LYS A 330 0.21 7.26 -16.95
N GLN A 331 -0.93 7.77 -16.49
CA GLN A 331 -0.99 8.60 -15.29
C GLN A 331 -0.93 7.72 -14.03
N PRO A 332 -0.45 8.25 -12.89
CA PRO A 332 -0.32 7.47 -11.65
C PRO A 332 -1.64 6.87 -11.15
N TRP A 333 -2.77 7.54 -11.39
CA TRP A 333 -4.10 7.07 -11.01
C TRP A 333 -4.73 6.15 -12.06
N GLU A 334 -4.10 5.88 -13.20
CA GLU A 334 -4.61 4.91 -14.20
C GLU A 334 -4.14 3.48 -13.95
N VAL A 335 -3.26 3.30 -12.97
CA VAL A 335 -2.84 1.97 -12.51
C VAL A 335 -3.91 1.45 -11.55
N LEU A 336 -4.32 0.20 -11.70
CA LEU A 336 -5.23 -0.49 -10.78
C LEU A 336 -4.53 -1.75 -10.24
N PRO A 337 -4.91 -2.24 -9.05
CA PRO A 337 -4.44 -3.54 -8.60
C PRO A 337 -4.87 -4.63 -9.60
N TYR A 338 -4.00 -5.59 -9.89
CA TYR A 338 -4.38 -6.76 -10.70
C TYR A 338 -5.15 -7.80 -9.86
N SER A 339 -5.00 -7.74 -8.54
CA SER A 339 -5.66 -8.64 -7.58
C SER A 339 -5.71 -8.00 -6.20
N THR A 340 -6.78 -8.30 -5.48
CA THR A 340 -6.94 -7.97 -4.06
C THR A 340 -7.30 -9.25 -3.30
N TRP A 341 -6.82 -9.37 -2.06
CA TRP A 341 -7.20 -10.50 -1.21
C TRP A 341 -7.10 -10.17 0.27
N THR A 342 -7.93 -10.83 1.08
CA THR A 342 -7.84 -10.76 2.53
C THR A 342 -6.84 -11.78 3.07
N ILE A 343 -6.26 -11.51 4.24
CA ILE A 343 -5.41 -12.46 4.95
C ILE A 343 -6.27 -13.23 5.97
N PRO A 344 -6.52 -14.54 5.76
CA PRO A 344 -7.35 -15.31 6.66
C PRO A 344 -6.77 -15.33 8.09
N GLY A 345 -7.65 -15.22 9.09
CA GLY A 345 -7.26 -15.28 10.50
C GLY A 345 -6.76 -13.97 11.12
N LEU A 346 -6.57 -12.91 10.31
CA LEU A 346 -6.22 -11.57 10.79
C LEU A 346 -7.41 -10.60 10.77
N SER A 347 -8.59 -11.03 11.23
CA SER A 347 -9.79 -10.18 11.28
C SER A 347 -9.75 -9.21 12.47
N SER A 348 -10.36 -8.03 12.30
CA SER A 348 -10.69 -7.09 13.39
C SER A 348 -9.51 -6.32 14.02
N ILE A 349 -8.30 -6.46 13.49
CA ILE A 349 -7.10 -5.83 14.04
C ILE A 349 -6.41 -4.97 12.97
N GLU A 350 -6.06 -3.75 13.32
CA GLU A 350 -5.41 -2.79 12.41
C GLU A 350 -3.93 -3.17 12.19
N PRO A 351 -3.47 -3.38 10.95
CA PRO A 351 -2.05 -3.47 10.67
C PRO A 351 -1.38 -2.11 10.88
N LEU A 352 -0.19 -2.11 11.47
CA LEU A 352 0.53 -0.90 11.90
C LEU A 352 1.85 -0.68 11.18
N GLY A 353 2.44 -1.72 10.62
CA GLY A 353 3.75 -1.67 9.99
C GLY A 353 4.07 -2.96 9.25
N LEU A 354 4.91 -2.87 8.21
CA LEU A 354 5.41 -4.03 7.47
C LEU A 354 6.92 -3.89 7.31
N ALA A 355 7.63 -4.97 7.57
CA ALA A 355 9.04 -5.11 7.27
C ALA A 355 9.29 -6.35 6.41
N TYR A 356 10.34 -6.32 5.61
CA TYR A 356 10.66 -7.37 4.65
C TYR A 356 12.14 -7.74 4.72
N ASP A 357 12.40 -9.03 4.92
CA ASP A 357 13.72 -9.63 4.73
C ASP A 357 13.77 -10.26 3.34
N SER A 358 14.44 -9.59 2.40
CA SER A 358 14.59 -10.07 1.03
C SER A 358 15.45 -11.31 0.90
N ALA A 359 16.39 -11.53 1.83
CA ALA A 359 17.29 -12.69 1.78
C ALA A 359 16.55 -13.98 2.14
N SER A 360 15.65 -13.94 3.13
CA SER A 360 14.84 -15.09 3.53
C SER A 360 13.41 -15.07 2.99
N GLN A 361 13.03 -14.03 2.24
CA GLN A 361 11.68 -13.83 1.69
C GLN A 361 10.60 -13.82 2.77
N LYS A 362 10.90 -13.20 3.92
CA LYS A 362 9.98 -13.11 5.06
C LYS A 362 9.41 -11.72 5.21
N LEU A 363 8.10 -11.66 5.46
CA LEU A 363 7.39 -10.45 5.85
C LEU A 363 7.09 -10.49 7.35
N TYR A 364 7.26 -9.34 7.99
CA TYR A 364 6.91 -9.10 9.39
C TYR A 364 5.84 -8.02 9.41
N LEU A 365 4.61 -8.40 9.73
CA LEU A 365 3.46 -7.51 9.78
C LEU A 365 3.11 -7.22 11.24
N SER A 366 3.26 -5.97 11.67
CA SER A 366 2.83 -5.56 12.99
C SER A 366 1.31 -5.37 13.01
N MET A 367 0.65 -6.00 13.97
CA MET A 367 -0.79 -5.95 14.17
C MET A 367 -1.11 -5.29 15.52
N PHE A 368 -2.04 -4.33 15.50
CA PHE A 368 -2.48 -3.60 16.69
C PHE A 368 -3.12 -4.51 17.73
N ALA A 369 -2.39 -4.78 18.80
CA ALA A 369 -2.99 -5.16 20.08
C ALA A 369 -3.93 -6.39 20.06
N ALA A 370 -3.39 -7.57 19.77
CA ALA A 370 -4.09 -8.84 20.01
C ALA A 370 -4.35 -9.13 21.52
N ASP A 371 -3.91 -8.24 22.42
CA ASP A 371 -4.23 -8.17 23.86
C ASP A 371 -4.63 -6.75 24.32
N TYR A 372 -5.02 -5.86 23.39
CA TYR A 372 -5.39 -4.46 23.62
C TYR A 372 -4.29 -3.51 24.12
N THR A 373 -3.04 -3.96 24.29
CA THR A 373 -1.96 -3.06 24.73
C THR A 373 -0.67 -3.22 23.94
N TYR A 374 -0.23 -4.43 23.59
CA TYR A 374 1.03 -4.64 22.86
C TYR A 374 0.78 -5.23 21.47
N PRO A 375 1.47 -4.73 20.43
CA PRO A 375 1.38 -5.31 19.11
C PRO A 375 1.96 -6.73 19.08
N LYS A 376 1.42 -7.55 18.18
CA LYS A 376 2.05 -8.80 17.75
C LYS A 376 2.67 -8.61 16.38
N ILE A 377 3.77 -9.32 16.12
CA ILE A 377 4.38 -9.37 14.80
C ILE A 377 3.99 -10.70 14.16
N GLU A 378 3.15 -10.64 13.13
CA GLU A 378 2.78 -11.78 12.30
C GLU A 378 3.87 -12.00 11.25
N VAL A 379 4.29 -13.26 11.08
CA VAL A 379 5.39 -13.63 10.19
C VAL A 379 4.83 -14.42 9.01
N PHE A 380 5.16 -13.98 7.80
CA PHE A 380 4.78 -14.67 6.56
C PHE A 380 6.01 -15.04 5.76
N GLN A 381 5.97 -16.23 5.15
CA GLN A 381 6.89 -16.63 4.10
C GLN A 381 6.28 -16.28 2.75
N ILE A 382 7.06 -15.64 1.88
CA ILE A 382 6.78 -15.60 0.45
C ILE A 382 7.35 -16.87 -0.15
N ASN A 383 6.47 -17.70 -0.72
CA ASN A 383 6.82 -18.97 -1.34
C ASN A 383 6.96 -18.83 -2.86
N SER A 384 7.89 -19.61 -3.42
CA SER A 384 7.95 -19.95 -4.85
C SER A 384 7.87 -18.76 -5.80
N LEU A 385 9.03 -18.19 -6.15
CA LEU A 385 9.16 -17.20 -7.23
C LEU A 385 9.27 -17.83 -8.62
N THR A 386 9.21 -19.16 -8.71
CA THR A 386 9.10 -19.88 -9.99
C THR A 386 7.79 -19.49 -10.66
N PRO A 387 7.78 -19.16 -11.97
CA PRO A 387 6.59 -18.72 -12.68
C PRO A 387 5.46 -19.72 -12.49
N THR A 388 4.49 -19.35 -11.66
CA THR A 388 3.15 -19.87 -11.80
C THR A 388 2.70 -19.48 -13.21
N PRO A 389 2.13 -20.41 -14.01
CA PRO A 389 1.60 -20.04 -15.31
C PRO A 389 0.69 -18.82 -15.12
N PRO A 390 0.75 -17.84 -16.04
CA PRO A 390 -0.07 -16.64 -15.92
C PRO A 390 -1.50 -17.06 -15.62
N PRO A 391 -2.21 -16.36 -14.70
CA PRO A 391 -3.62 -16.63 -14.49
C PRO A 391 -4.29 -16.65 -15.87
N PRO A 392 -5.20 -17.61 -16.14
CA PRO A 392 -5.94 -17.59 -17.40
C PRO A 392 -6.47 -16.17 -17.56
N PRO A 393 -6.28 -15.54 -18.74
CA PRO A 393 -6.76 -14.19 -18.93
C PRO A 393 -8.25 -14.19 -18.55
N THR A 394 -8.70 -13.18 -17.81
CA THR A 394 -10.08 -13.14 -17.31
C THR A 394 -10.95 -12.55 -18.42
N PRO A 395 -12.01 -13.25 -18.87
CA PRO A 395 -12.90 -12.73 -19.89
C PRO A 395 -13.44 -11.35 -19.56
N ILE A 396 -13.23 -10.38 -20.45
CA ILE A 396 -13.89 -9.07 -20.31
C ILE A 396 -15.40 -9.31 -20.43
N LYS A 397 -16.18 -8.73 -19.50
CA LYS A 397 -17.64 -8.77 -19.56
C LYS A 397 -18.13 -8.26 -20.92
N GLY A 398 -18.82 -9.13 -21.67
CA GLY A 398 -19.26 -8.84 -23.03
C GLY A 398 -18.59 -9.70 -24.10
N ASP A 399 -17.48 -10.37 -23.80
CA ASP A 399 -16.93 -11.45 -24.65
C ASP A 399 -17.63 -12.76 -24.28
N ILE A 400 -18.76 -13.00 -24.93
CA ILE A 400 -19.67 -14.11 -24.61
C ILE A 400 -19.20 -15.41 -25.28
N ASN A 401 -18.54 -15.31 -26.45
CA ASN A 401 -18.03 -16.48 -27.17
C ASN A 401 -16.58 -16.84 -26.82
N LEU A 402 -15.90 -16.04 -26.00
CA LEU A 402 -14.53 -16.22 -25.52
C LEU A 402 -13.51 -16.22 -26.67
N ASP A 403 -13.73 -15.38 -27.68
CA ASP A 403 -12.81 -15.24 -28.83
C ASP A 403 -11.75 -14.12 -28.64
N HIS A 404 -11.67 -13.58 -27.43
CA HIS A 404 -10.77 -12.51 -27.00
C HIS A 404 -11.09 -11.14 -27.62
N ILE A 405 -12.29 -10.93 -28.16
CA ILE A 405 -12.70 -9.62 -28.69
C ILE A 405 -14.21 -9.42 -28.63
N VAL A 406 -14.67 -8.41 -27.88
CA VAL A 406 -16.09 -8.04 -27.88
C VAL A 406 -16.49 -7.43 -29.22
N ASN A 407 -17.35 -8.09 -29.99
CA ASN A 407 -17.76 -7.65 -31.32
C ASN A 407 -19.20 -8.04 -31.67
N SER A 408 -19.53 -7.98 -32.97
CA SER A 408 -20.88 -8.30 -33.46
C SER A 408 -21.32 -9.74 -33.22
N ILE A 409 -20.39 -10.66 -33.01
CA ILE A 409 -20.69 -12.06 -32.68
C ILE A 409 -21.24 -12.15 -31.25
N ASP A 410 -20.64 -11.46 -30.28
CA ASP A 410 -21.15 -11.41 -28.91
C ASP A 410 -22.52 -10.77 -28.83
N TYR A 411 -22.71 -9.66 -29.56
CA TYR A 411 -24.02 -9.03 -29.66
C TYR A 411 -25.06 -9.98 -30.25
N SER A 412 -24.70 -10.78 -31.26
CA SER A 412 -25.61 -11.75 -31.86
C SER A 412 -26.02 -12.83 -30.86
N ILE A 413 -25.10 -13.25 -29.97
CA ILE A 413 -25.40 -14.20 -28.90
C ILE A 413 -26.31 -13.56 -27.86
N LEU A 414 -25.96 -12.37 -27.36
CA LEU A 414 -26.77 -11.63 -26.39
C LEU A 414 -28.19 -11.39 -26.91
N ASN A 415 -28.34 -10.98 -28.18
CA ASN A 415 -29.63 -10.75 -28.81
C ASN A 415 -30.42 -12.05 -29.04
N SER A 416 -29.76 -13.20 -29.18
CA SER A 416 -30.44 -14.51 -29.27
C SER A 416 -31.04 -14.97 -27.94
N ASP A 417 -30.50 -14.48 -26.82
CA ASP A 417 -30.94 -14.78 -25.46
C ASP A 417 -31.83 -13.67 -24.86
N TRP A 418 -32.28 -12.71 -25.66
CA TRP A 418 -33.06 -11.55 -25.20
C TRP A 418 -34.36 -11.96 -24.48
N PHE A 419 -34.64 -11.36 -23.33
CA PHE A 419 -35.73 -11.73 -22.42
C PHE A 419 -35.69 -13.17 -21.86
N THR A 420 -34.50 -13.78 -21.80
CA THR A 420 -34.31 -15.07 -21.13
C THR A 420 -33.53 -14.93 -19.83
N THR A 421 -33.38 -16.03 -19.10
CA THR A 421 -32.56 -16.13 -17.87
C THR A 421 -31.20 -16.79 -18.17
N ASN A 422 -30.72 -16.73 -19.41
CA ASN A 422 -29.52 -17.45 -19.82
C ASN A 422 -28.27 -16.79 -19.24
N SER A 423 -27.61 -17.47 -18.30
CA SER A 423 -26.48 -16.94 -17.54
C SER A 423 -25.27 -16.55 -18.40
N ARG A 424 -25.15 -17.02 -19.64
CA ARG A 424 -24.06 -16.62 -20.55
C ARG A 424 -24.20 -15.19 -21.08
N SER A 425 -25.43 -14.65 -21.10
CA SER A 425 -25.74 -13.33 -21.64
C SER A 425 -26.34 -12.39 -20.59
N ASP A 426 -26.57 -12.89 -19.38
CA ASP A 426 -26.94 -12.13 -18.19
C ASP A 426 -25.66 -11.60 -17.51
N LEU A 427 -25.12 -10.52 -18.09
CA LEU A 427 -23.82 -9.93 -17.75
C LEU A 427 -23.84 -9.18 -16.40
N ASN A 428 -25.03 -8.75 -15.95
CA ASN A 428 -25.22 -8.15 -14.62
C ASN A 428 -25.71 -9.17 -13.57
N SER A 429 -26.05 -10.40 -13.96
CA SER A 429 -26.54 -11.48 -13.09
C SER A 429 -27.85 -11.14 -12.37
N ASP A 430 -28.72 -10.37 -13.02
CA ASP A 430 -30.04 -9.99 -12.49
C ASP A 430 -31.16 -11.00 -12.80
N GLY A 431 -30.83 -12.06 -13.55
CA GLY A 431 -31.75 -13.11 -13.97
C GLY A 431 -32.52 -12.79 -15.24
N LEU A 432 -32.24 -11.69 -15.95
CA LEU A 432 -32.94 -11.29 -17.17
C LEU A 432 -32.02 -10.61 -18.18
N VAL A 433 -31.76 -11.28 -19.31
CA VAL A 433 -31.02 -10.69 -20.43
C VAL A 433 -31.82 -9.56 -21.09
N ASN A 434 -31.34 -8.32 -20.99
CA ASN A 434 -32.03 -7.14 -21.49
C ASN A 434 -31.08 -6.00 -21.92
N ALA A 435 -31.61 -4.78 -22.02
CA ALA A 435 -30.87 -3.59 -22.45
C ALA A 435 -29.71 -3.21 -21.52
N ILE A 436 -29.72 -3.65 -20.25
CA ILE A 436 -28.64 -3.43 -19.29
C ILE A 436 -27.44 -4.30 -19.68
N ASP A 437 -27.64 -5.59 -19.99
CA ASP A 437 -26.56 -6.46 -20.48
C ASP A 437 -25.97 -5.94 -21.79
N TYR A 438 -26.81 -5.47 -22.70
CA TYR A 438 -26.35 -4.84 -23.93
C TYR A 438 -25.48 -3.60 -23.64
N SER A 439 -25.83 -2.79 -22.64
CA SER A 439 -25.03 -1.62 -22.26
C SER A 439 -23.64 -2.02 -21.75
N MET A 440 -23.54 -3.14 -21.04
CA MET A 440 -22.26 -3.68 -20.55
C MET A 440 -21.42 -4.26 -21.68
N LEU A 441 -22.04 -4.98 -22.62
CA LEU A 441 -21.38 -5.46 -23.83
C LEU A 441 -20.85 -4.28 -24.67
N ASN A 442 -21.70 -3.29 -24.94
CA ASN A 442 -21.35 -2.12 -25.75
C ASN A 442 -20.28 -1.23 -25.08
N ALA A 443 -20.22 -1.17 -23.75
CA ALA A 443 -19.15 -0.48 -23.03
C ALA A 443 -17.76 -1.08 -23.28
N ASN A 444 -17.70 -2.35 -23.70
CA ASN A 444 -16.47 -3.06 -23.99
C ASN A 444 -16.26 -3.34 -25.49
N TRP A 445 -17.02 -2.69 -26.38
CA TRP A 445 -16.92 -2.93 -27.83
C TRP A 445 -15.49 -2.78 -28.36
N PHE A 446 -15.03 -3.76 -29.14
CA PHE A 446 -13.66 -3.91 -29.65
C PHE A 446 -12.54 -4.04 -28.59
N ARG A 447 -12.86 -4.25 -27.32
CA ARG A 447 -11.84 -4.57 -26.30
C ARG A 447 -11.42 -6.04 -26.40
N THR A 448 -10.13 -6.28 -26.15
CA THR A 448 -9.49 -7.60 -26.13
C THR A 448 -8.85 -7.88 -24.78
N TRP A 449 -8.60 -9.15 -24.44
CA TRP A 449 -8.00 -9.58 -23.17
C TRP A 449 -7.10 -10.82 -23.28
#